data_AF-A0A2V2AFB1-F1
#
_entry.id   AF-A0A2V2AFB1-F1
#
_cell.length_a   1.000
_cell.length_b   1.000
_cell.length_c   1.000
_cell.angle_alpha   90.00
_cell.angle_beta   90.00
_cell.angle_gamma   90.00
#
_symmetry.space_group_name_H-M   'P 1'
#
loop_
_entity.id
_entity.type
_entity.pdbx_description
1 polymer ?
#
loop_
_entity_poly.entity_id
_entity_poly.type
_entity_poly.pdbx_seq_one_letter_code
_entity_poly.pdbx_strand_id
1 'polypeptide(L)'
;MIAVRLTSDLQWSVVGSPAYFAKAGKPLSPEDLTGHECIGFRFSTSGSAHRWEFRRNERDFTVGVEGGLTVNDRRLLISAARNG
;
A
#
# COMPACT_ATOMS: atom_id res chain seq x y z
N MET A 1 -18.11 28.42 -1.01
CA MET A 1 -17.35 27.45 -0.18
C MET A 1 -15.87 27.81 -0.30
N ILE A 2 -15.18 28.10 0.80
CA ILE A 2 -13.74 28.43 0.79
C ILE A 2 -13.02 27.30 1.52
N ALA A 3 -12.07 26.63 0.85
CA ALA A 3 -11.20 25.64 1.47
C ALA A 3 -9.88 26.31 1.86
N VAL A 4 -9.38 26.02 3.08
CA VAL A 4 -8.10 26.52 3.58
C VAL A 4 -7.16 25.34 3.76
N ARG A 5 -5.92 25.47 3.27
CA ARG A 5 -4.90 24.43 3.37
C ARG A 5 -4.40 24.32 4.82
N LEU A 6 -4.54 23.12 5.41
CA LEU A 6 -4.08 22.84 6.77
C LEU A 6 -2.67 22.24 6.81
N THR A 7 -2.33 21.41 5.83
CA THR A 7 -1.05 20.68 5.79
C THR A 7 -0.46 20.65 4.39
N SER A 8 0.79 20.20 4.30
CA SER A 8 1.34 19.73 3.03
C SER A 8 0.55 18.54 2.49
N ASP A 9 0.81 18.19 1.24
CA ASP A 9 0.20 17.05 0.58
C ASP A 9 0.62 15.77 1.32
N LEU A 10 -0.32 14.84 1.47
CA LEU A 10 -0.04 13.55 2.11
C LEU A 10 0.81 12.70 1.18
N GLN A 11 1.88 12.13 1.71
CA GLN A 11 2.72 11.18 1.00
C GLN A 11 2.43 9.77 1.48
N TRP A 12 2.15 8.89 0.52
CA TRP A 12 2.00 7.46 0.77
C TRP A 12 3.35 6.77 0.64
N SER A 13 3.55 5.70 1.42
CA SER A 13 4.77 4.89 1.35
C SER A 13 4.40 3.42 1.47
N VAL A 14 5.07 2.60 0.68
CA VAL A 14 5.01 1.15 0.77
C VAL A 14 6.02 0.70 1.81
N VAL A 15 5.59 -0.14 2.75
CA VAL A 15 6.43 -0.66 3.83
C VAL A 15 6.20 -2.16 3.99
N GLY A 16 7.19 -2.85 4.52
CA GLY A 16 7.11 -4.27 4.89
C GLY A 16 8.08 -4.56 6.02
N SER A 17 7.91 -5.70 6.71
CA SER A 17 8.83 -6.02 7.80
C SER A 17 10.22 -6.43 7.28
N PRO A 18 11.26 -6.20 8.08
CA PRO A 18 12.59 -6.73 7.78
C PRO A 18 12.63 -8.25 7.63
N ALA A 19 11.82 -8.99 8.40
CA ALA A 19 11.80 -10.45 8.40
C ALA A 19 11.20 -11.01 7.11
N TYR A 20 10.18 -10.37 6.56
CA TYR A 20 9.64 -10.72 5.25
C TYR A 20 10.64 -10.43 4.13
N PHE A 21 11.20 -9.22 4.09
CA PHE A 21 12.18 -8.86 3.06
C PHE A 21 13.46 -9.70 3.11
N ALA A 22 13.84 -10.24 4.27
CA ALA A 22 14.95 -11.19 4.36
C ALA A 22 14.67 -12.52 3.63
N LYS A 23 13.39 -12.90 3.47
CA LYS A 23 12.98 -14.14 2.79
C LYS A 23 12.59 -13.90 1.34
N ALA A 24 11.84 -12.84 1.06
CA ALA A 24 11.27 -12.55 -0.25
C ALA A 24 12.14 -11.60 -1.10
N GLY A 25 13.19 -11.00 -0.52
CA GLY A 25 13.93 -9.90 -1.15
C GLY A 25 13.20 -8.56 -1.02
N LYS A 26 13.88 -7.47 -1.39
CA LYS A 26 13.27 -6.12 -1.43
C LYS A 26 12.88 -5.78 -2.87
N PRO A 27 11.66 -5.25 -3.10
CA PRO A 27 11.28 -4.76 -4.41
C PRO A 27 12.15 -3.55 -4.78
N LEU A 28 12.60 -3.50 -6.04
CA LEU A 28 13.40 -2.38 -6.58
C LEU A 28 12.53 -1.40 -7.37
N SER A 29 11.36 -1.85 -7.81
CA SER A 29 10.37 -1.09 -8.55
C SER A 29 8.95 -1.41 -8.03
N PRO A 30 7.97 -0.50 -8.19
CA PRO A 30 6.59 -0.78 -7.82
C PRO A 30 6.01 -2.01 -8.54
N GLU A 31 6.45 -2.30 -9.76
CA GLU A 31 6.01 -3.44 -10.55
C GLU A 31 6.39 -4.79 -9.89
N ASP A 32 7.50 -4.85 -9.14
CA ASP A 32 7.95 -6.04 -8.42
C ASP A 32 6.96 -6.48 -7.33
N LEU A 33 6.09 -5.57 -6.86
CA LEU A 33 5.08 -5.85 -5.84
C LEU A 33 4.07 -6.92 -6.26
N THR A 34 3.92 -7.16 -7.57
CA THR A 34 3.08 -8.26 -8.08
C THR A 34 3.59 -9.65 -7.69
N GLY A 35 4.88 -9.79 -7.37
CA GLY A 35 5.48 -11.02 -6.86
C GLY A 35 5.59 -11.09 -5.33
N HIS A 36 5.07 -10.09 -4.62
CA HIS A 36 5.13 -10.01 -3.16
C HIS A 36 3.77 -10.27 -2.52
N GLU A 37 3.77 -10.83 -1.30
CA GLU A 37 2.59 -11.02 -0.47
C GLU A 37 2.17 -9.67 0.12
N CYS A 38 1.41 -8.92 -0.66
CA CYS A 38 0.95 -7.60 -0.27
C CYS A 38 -0.31 -7.68 0.59
N ILE A 39 -0.45 -6.76 1.54
CA ILE A 39 -1.65 -6.67 2.37
C ILE A 39 -2.62 -5.68 1.71
N GLY A 40 -3.77 -6.20 1.27
CA GLY A 40 -4.84 -5.39 0.69
C GLY A 40 -5.58 -4.59 1.75
N PHE A 41 -6.08 -3.41 1.36
CA PHE A 41 -7.01 -2.63 2.19
C PHE A 41 -8.35 -2.49 1.49
N ARG A 42 -9.45 -2.70 2.21
CA ARG A 42 -10.81 -2.52 1.71
C ARG A 42 -11.50 -1.41 2.47
N PHE A 43 -12.00 -0.41 1.75
CA PHE A 43 -12.70 0.72 2.36
C PHE A 43 -14.05 0.27 2.91
N SER A 44 -14.28 0.44 4.20
CA SER A 44 -15.53 0.01 4.85
C SER A 44 -16.77 0.75 4.35
N THR A 45 -16.63 1.99 3.87
CA THR A 45 -17.76 2.81 3.40
C THR A 45 -18.20 2.47 1.99
N SER A 46 -17.25 2.24 1.06
CA SER A 46 -17.56 1.93 -0.34
C SER A 46 -17.49 0.44 -0.68
N GLY A 47 -16.91 -0.38 0.19
CA GLY A 47 -16.63 -1.79 -0.06
C GLY A 47 -15.50 -2.04 -1.08
N SER A 48 -14.96 -0.99 -1.69
CA SER A 48 -13.95 -1.09 -2.74
C SER A 48 -12.59 -1.48 -2.17
N ALA A 49 -11.87 -2.36 -2.87
CA ALA A 49 -10.46 -2.61 -2.61
C ALA A 49 -9.64 -1.38 -3.01
N HIS A 50 -8.66 -1.01 -2.17
CA HIS A 50 -7.72 0.05 -2.47
C HIS A 50 -6.74 -0.42 -3.54
N ARG A 51 -6.77 0.25 -4.69
CA ARG A 51 -5.80 0.04 -5.76
C ARG A 51 -4.55 0.85 -5.45
N TRP A 52 -3.39 0.22 -5.55
CA TRP A 52 -2.12 0.89 -5.28
C TRP A 52 -1.72 1.72 -6.49
N GLU A 53 -1.74 3.04 -6.32
CA GLU A 53 -1.46 4.02 -7.37
C GLU A 53 -0.07 4.61 -7.15
N PHE A 54 0.71 4.64 -8.22
CA PHE A 54 2.09 5.10 -8.24
C PHE A 54 2.28 6.15 -9.34
N ARG A 55 3.30 6.98 -9.16
CA ARG A 55 3.72 7.98 -10.15
C ARG A 55 5.22 7.83 -10.42
N ARG A 56 5.61 7.72 -11.69
CA ARG A 56 7.01 7.74 -12.14
C ARG A 56 7.13 8.61 -13.38
N ASN A 57 8.04 9.60 -13.35
CA ASN A 57 8.26 10.53 -14.46
C ASN A 57 6.95 11.13 -15.02
N GLU A 58 6.12 11.69 -14.13
CA GLU A 58 4.81 12.30 -14.43
C GLU A 58 3.73 11.34 -14.98
N ARG A 59 4.03 10.04 -15.06
CA ARG A 59 3.06 9.03 -15.46
C ARG A 59 2.48 8.34 -14.24
N ASP A 60 1.17 8.41 -14.12
CA ASP A 60 0.40 7.68 -13.13
C ASP A 60 0.13 6.26 -13.64
N PHE A 61 0.31 5.28 -12.78
CA PHE A 61 0.03 3.88 -13.06
C PHE A 61 -0.45 3.16 -11.81
N THR A 62 -1.15 2.05 -12.00
CA THR A 62 -1.68 1.22 -10.92
C THR A 62 -0.96 -0.11 -10.92
N VAL A 63 -0.61 -0.59 -9.73
CA VAL A 63 -0.12 -1.96 -9.55
C VAL A 63 -1.22 -2.75 -8.86
N GLY A 64 -1.64 -3.83 -9.52
CA GLY A 64 -2.52 -4.82 -8.91
C GLY A 64 -1.71 -5.61 -7.90
N VAL A 65 -1.83 -5.27 -6.63
CA VAL A 65 -1.21 -6.04 -5.57
C VAL A 65 -2.14 -7.18 -5.18
N GLU A 66 -1.62 -8.39 -5.24
CA GLU A 66 -2.30 -9.60 -4.78
C GLU A 66 -1.60 -10.10 -3.50
N GLY A 67 -2.34 -10.80 -2.66
CA GLY A 67 -1.79 -11.38 -1.44
C GLY A 67 -2.88 -12.04 -0.59
N GLY A 68 -2.46 -12.89 0.33
CA GLY A 68 -3.37 -13.73 1.11
C GLY A 68 -4.24 -12.98 2.14
N LEU A 69 -4.00 -11.68 2.37
CA LEU A 69 -4.67 -10.92 3.43
C LEU A 69 -5.23 -9.59 2.91
N THR A 70 -6.54 -9.39 3.11
CA THR A 70 -7.19 -8.08 2.93
C THR A 70 -7.88 -7.66 4.22
N VAL A 71 -7.60 -6.44 4.67
CA VAL A 71 -8.14 -5.88 5.93
C VAL A 71 -8.90 -4.58 5.67
N ASN A 72 -9.73 -4.16 6.61
CA ASN A 72 -10.44 -2.87 6.56
C ASN A 72 -10.20 -2.00 7.81
N ASP A 73 -9.29 -2.45 8.69
CA ASP A 73 -8.84 -1.71 9.86
C ASP A 73 -7.36 -1.34 9.71
N ARG A 74 -7.04 -0.07 9.95
CA ARG A 74 -5.69 0.46 9.74
C ARG A 74 -4.69 0.02 10.80
N ARG A 75 -5.13 -0.24 12.04
CA ARG A 75 -4.25 -0.78 13.08
C ARG A 75 -3.88 -2.22 12.75
N LEU A 76 -4.84 -3.00 12.26
CA LEU A 76 -4.60 -4.36 11.78
C LEU A 76 -3.67 -4.39 10.57
N LEU A 77 -3.85 -3.48 9.61
CA LEU A 77 -2.95 -3.34 8.45
C LEU A 77 -1.49 -3.17 8.88
N ILE A 78 -1.24 -2.22 9.81
CA ILE A 78 0.11 -1.94 10.33
C ILE A 78 0.62 -3.13 11.16
N SER A 79 -0.22 -3.75 11.99
CA SER A 79 0.16 -4.90 12.80
C SER A 79 0.56 -6.10 11.93
N ALA A 80 -0.22 -6.40 10.89
CA ALA A 80 0.09 -7.47 9.95
C ALA A 80 1.41 -7.20 9.22
N ALA A 81 1.63 -5.97 8.73
CA ALA A 81 2.90 -5.59 8.09
C ALA A 81 4.11 -5.68 9.02
N ARG A 82 3.94 -5.52 10.35
CA ARG A 82 5.02 -5.65 11.34
C ARG A 82 5.33 -7.09 11.72
N ASN A 83 4.33 -7.97 11.64
CA ASN A 83 4.45 -9.39 12.01
C ASN A 83 4.72 -10.31 10.81
N GLY A 84 4.69 -9.76 9.59
CA GLY A 84 5.17 -10.41 8.37
C GLY A 84 6.55 -9.92 8.05
#